data_AF-A0A528IS27-F1
#
_entry.id   AF-A0A528IS27-F1
#
_cell.length_a   1.000
_cell.length_b   1.000
_cell.length_c   1.000
_cell.angle_alpha   90.00
_cell.angle_beta   90.00
_cell.angle_gamma   90.00
#
_symmetry.space_group_name_H-M   'P 1'
#
loop_
_entity.id
_entity.type
_entity.pdbx_description
1 polymer ?
#
loop_
_entity_poly.entity_id
_entity_poly.type
_entity_poly.pdbx_seq_one_letter_code
_entity_poly.pdbx_strand_id
1 'polypeptide(L)'
;SIGNGTGSRETERLVADMLSDMPAESGPKPLKVIVSEAGASVYSASATAAAEFPGLDVSLRGAVSIARRLQDPLAELVKIEPKSIGVGQYQHDVDQYRLGRSLEAVVEDAVNAVGVDLNTASAPLLARVSG
;
A
#
# COMPACT_ATOMS: atom_id res chain seq x y z
N SER A 1 8.71 3.46 6.92
CA SER A 1 7.68 4.22 6.18
C SER A 1 6.72 4.86 7.17
N ILE A 2 6.02 5.92 6.77
CA ILE A 2 5.00 6.62 7.56
C ILE A 2 3.78 6.82 6.66
N GLY A 3 2.58 6.45 7.12
CA GLY A 3 1.33 6.69 6.38
C GLY A 3 1.01 8.18 6.28
N ASN A 4 0.36 8.62 5.19
CA ASN A 4 0.08 10.03 4.93
C ASN A 4 -1.31 10.51 5.42
N GLY A 5 -1.97 9.78 6.32
CA GLY A 5 -3.26 10.18 6.89
C GLY A 5 -3.17 10.95 8.20
N THR A 6 -4.15 10.69 9.07
CA THR A 6 -4.31 11.38 10.35
C THR A 6 -3.11 11.15 11.26
N GLY A 7 -2.57 12.23 11.84
CA GLY A 7 -1.40 12.16 12.73
C GLY A 7 -0.07 11.96 12.00
N SER A 8 -0.04 12.00 10.67
CA SER A 8 1.18 11.77 9.87
C SER A 8 2.26 12.81 10.12
N ARG A 9 1.89 14.10 10.29
CA ARG A 9 2.84 15.19 10.55
C ARG A 9 3.49 15.07 11.93
N GLU A 10 2.70 14.71 12.92
CA GLU A 10 3.13 14.46 14.30
C GLU A 10 4.05 13.24 14.34
N THR A 11 3.67 12.17 13.64
CA THR A 11 4.48 10.95 13.51
C THR A 11 5.80 11.24 12.79
N GLU A 12 5.79 12.06 11.74
CA GLU A 12 7.00 12.46 11.03
C GLU A 12 7.96 13.23 11.92
N ARG A 13 7.45 14.17 12.74
CA ARG A 13 8.25 14.89 13.73
C ARG A 13 8.85 13.94 14.76
N LEU A 14 8.04 13.06 15.34
CA LEU A 14 8.50 12.05 16.31
C LEU A 14 9.63 11.18 15.73
N VAL A 15 9.48 10.70 14.50
CA VAL A 15 10.51 9.89 13.83
C VAL A 15 11.77 10.72 13.55
N ALA A 16 11.63 12.00 13.16
CA ALA A 16 12.78 12.88 12.93
C ALA A 16 13.59 13.14 14.22
N ASP A 17 12.89 13.35 15.34
CA ASP A 17 13.51 13.55 16.65
C ASP A 17 14.22 12.26 17.09
N MET A 18 13.54 11.10 16.99
CA MET A 18 14.11 9.79 17.27
C MET A 18 15.38 9.50 16.45
N LEU A 19 15.35 9.80 15.15
CA LEU A 19 16.52 9.63 14.27
C LEU A 19 17.65 10.60 14.64
N SER A 20 17.34 11.79 15.13
CA SER A 20 18.34 12.78 15.57
C SER A 20 19.07 12.31 16.83
N ASP A 21 18.34 11.70 17.76
CA ASP A 21 18.85 11.16 19.03
C ASP A 21 19.64 9.84 18.90
N MET A 22 19.60 9.19 17.73
CA MET A 22 20.39 7.98 17.51
C MET A 22 21.90 8.26 17.58
N PRO A 23 22.68 7.48 18.37
CA PRO A 23 24.13 7.64 18.45
C PRO A 23 24.80 7.49 17.08
N ALA A 24 25.82 8.30 16.81
CA ALA A 24 26.58 8.24 15.56
C ALA A 24 27.25 6.86 15.33
N GLU A 25 27.49 6.13 16.42
CA GLU A 25 28.14 4.82 16.43
C GLU A 25 27.18 3.68 16.06
N SER A 26 25.88 3.96 15.99
CA SER A 26 24.83 2.98 15.64
C SER A 26 24.74 2.66 14.14
N GLY A 27 25.64 3.22 13.32
CA GLY A 27 25.66 3.04 11.87
C GLY A 27 24.79 4.05 11.12
N PRO A 28 24.52 3.81 9.82
CA PRO A 28 23.75 4.75 9.00
C PRO A 28 22.31 4.86 9.50
N LYS A 29 21.84 6.10 9.65
CA LYS A 29 20.47 6.40 10.09
C LYS A 29 19.46 5.89 9.03
N PRO A 30 18.35 5.26 9.46
CA PRO A 30 17.28 4.88 8.55
C PRO A 30 16.69 6.07 7.78
N LEU A 31 16.26 5.82 6.55
CA LEU A 31 15.53 6.81 5.75
C LEU A 31 14.05 6.84 6.15
N LYS A 32 13.55 8.02 6.50
CA LYS A 32 12.11 8.25 6.66
C LYS A 32 11.49 8.53 5.28
N VAL A 33 10.36 7.87 4.99
CA VAL A 33 9.63 8.04 3.73
C VAL A 33 8.14 8.04 4.03
N ILE A 34 7.44 9.06 3.51
CA ILE A 34 5.98 9.16 3.55
C ILE A 34 5.41 8.28 2.44
N VAL A 35 4.40 7.48 2.78
CA VAL A 35 3.77 6.50 1.89
C VAL A 35 2.26 6.70 1.93
N SER A 36 1.61 6.55 0.78
CA SER A 36 0.15 6.63 0.71
C SER A 36 -0.49 5.50 1.53
N GLU A 37 -1.44 5.85 2.39
CA GLU A 37 -2.28 4.88 3.10
C GLU A 37 -3.59 4.56 2.38
N ALA A 38 -3.77 5.07 1.15
CA ALA A 38 -4.98 4.88 0.36
C ALA A 38 -5.34 3.38 0.25
N GLY A 39 -6.53 3.00 0.69
CA GLY A 39 -6.99 1.61 0.70
C GLY A 39 -6.30 0.69 1.70
N ALA A 40 -5.40 1.15 2.57
CA ALA A 40 -4.74 0.31 3.57
C ALA A 40 -5.73 -0.25 4.62
N SER A 41 -6.77 0.52 4.96
CA SER A 41 -7.88 0.08 5.81
C SER A 41 -8.77 -0.97 5.11
N VAL A 42 -8.97 -0.83 3.80
CA VAL A 42 -9.71 -1.82 2.99
C VAL A 42 -8.92 -3.12 2.89
N TYR A 43 -7.61 -3.03 2.65
CA TYR A 43 -6.72 -4.19 2.71
C TYR A 43 -6.79 -4.88 4.06
N SER A 44 -6.63 -4.15 5.17
CA SER A 44 -6.51 -4.77 6.49
C SER A 44 -7.76 -5.53 6.95
N ALA A 45 -8.92 -5.09 6.50
CA ALA A 45 -10.22 -5.75 6.71
C ALA A 45 -10.54 -6.84 5.67
N SER A 46 -9.71 -7.02 4.64
CA SER A 46 -9.96 -8.01 3.58
C SER A 46 -9.72 -9.45 4.04
N ALA A 47 -10.40 -10.39 3.37
CA ALA A 47 -10.15 -11.82 3.55
C ALA A 47 -8.69 -12.19 3.20
N THR A 48 -8.11 -11.53 2.19
CA THR A 48 -6.71 -11.71 1.79
C THR A 48 -5.76 -11.38 2.94
N ALA A 49 -5.91 -10.21 3.58
CA ALA A 49 -5.06 -9.83 4.71
C ALA A 49 -5.31 -10.72 5.94
N ALA A 50 -6.54 -11.19 6.16
CA ALA A 50 -6.85 -12.14 7.21
C ALA A 50 -6.19 -13.51 6.98
N ALA A 51 -6.10 -13.96 5.72
CA ALA A 51 -5.40 -15.18 5.35
C ALA A 51 -3.88 -15.04 5.44
N GLU A 52 -3.31 -13.90 5.02
CA GLU A 52 -1.88 -13.62 5.14
C GLU A 52 -1.44 -13.47 6.62
N PHE A 53 -2.32 -12.92 7.47
CA PHE A 53 -1.99 -12.54 8.85
C PHE A 53 -3.11 -12.87 9.86
N PRO A 54 -3.43 -14.16 10.06
CA PRO A 54 -4.58 -14.57 10.88
C PRO A 54 -4.45 -14.17 12.36
N GLY A 55 -3.22 -14.10 12.89
CA GLY A 55 -2.95 -13.74 14.29
C GLY A 55 -2.71 -12.26 14.56
N LEU A 56 -2.74 -11.40 13.54
CA LEU A 56 -2.57 -9.95 13.71
C LEU A 56 -3.91 -9.24 13.74
N ASP A 57 -4.04 -8.25 14.62
CA ASP A 57 -5.18 -7.35 14.65
C ASP A 57 -5.30 -6.54 13.35
N VAL A 58 -6.53 -6.14 13.02
CA VAL A 58 -6.85 -5.37 11.80
C VAL A 58 -6.02 -4.08 11.73
N SER A 59 -5.78 -3.39 12.85
CA SER A 59 -4.97 -2.16 12.85
C SER A 59 -3.52 -2.41 12.42
N LEU A 60 -2.92 -3.52 12.87
CA LEU A 60 -1.53 -3.85 12.57
C LEU A 60 -1.34 -4.32 11.11
N ARG A 61 -2.34 -4.98 10.53
CA ARG A 61 -2.32 -5.36 9.10
C ARG A 61 -2.21 -4.15 8.18
N GLY A 62 -2.81 -3.03 8.55
CA GLY A 62 -2.68 -1.77 7.82
C GLY A 62 -1.23 -1.25 7.81
N ALA A 63 -0.55 -1.30 8.95
CA ALA A 63 0.85 -0.91 9.06
C ALA A 63 1.77 -1.81 8.21
N VAL A 64 1.48 -3.12 8.15
CA VAL A 64 2.21 -4.05 7.27
C VAL A 64 2.06 -3.65 5.81
N SER A 65 0.85 -3.26 5.37
CA SER A 65 0.63 -2.79 3.99
C SER A 65 1.43 -1.52 3.69
N ILE A 66 1.45 -0.55 4.61
CA ILE A 66 2.24 0.68 4.45
C ILE A 66 3.74 0.38 4.34
N ALA A 67 4.26 -0.61 5.07
CA ALA A 67 5.65 -1.04 4.97
C ALA A 67 5.94 -1.71 3.61
N ARG A 68 5.09 -2.62 3.15
CA ARG A 68 5.26 -3.34 1.88
C ARG A 68 5.13 -2.44 0.65
N ARG A 69 4.26 -1.43 0.69
CA ARG A 69 4.13 -0.41 -0.37
C ARG A 69 5.42 0.36 -0.62
N LEU A 70 6.25 0.56 0.41
CA LEU A 70 7.56 1.21 0.23
C LEU A 70 8.54 0.31 -0.53
N GLN A 71 8.43 -1.02 -0.34
CA GLN A 71 9.32 -2.00 -0.95
C GLN A 71 8.93 -2.25 -2.42
N ASP A 72 7.64 -2.49 -2.66
CA ASP A 72 7.06 -2.69 -3.98
C ASP A 72 5.62 -2.16 -3.99
N PRO A 73 5.39 -0.93 -4.46
CA PRO A 73 4.05 -0.34 -4.51
C PRO A 73 3.09 -1.15 -5.36
N LEU A 74 3.54 -1.69 -6.49
CA LEU A 74 2.68 -2.39 -7.44
C LEU A 74 2.19 -3.70 -6.84
N ALA A 75 3.11 -4.54 -6.36
CA ALA A 75 2.78 -5.85 -5.79
C ALA A 75 1.87 -5.77 -4.55
N GLU A 76 1.92 -4.66 -3.82
CA GLU A 76 1.06 -4.46 -2.65
C GLU A 76 -0.28 -3.80 -3.00
N LEU A 77 -0.33 -2.83 -3.91
CA LEU A 77 -1.57 -2.15 -4.29
C LEU A 77 -2.53 -3.04 -5.09
N VAL A 78 -2.02 -3.99 -5.88
CA VAL A 78 -2.87 -4.95 -6.64
C VAL A 78 -3.70 -5.88 -5.73
N LYS A 79 -3.37 -5.97 -4.44
CA LYS A 79 -4.14 -6.75 -3.45
C LYS A 79 -5.43 -6.07 -3.02
N ILE A 80 -5.63 -4.81 -3.39
CA ILE A 80 -6.80 -4.00 -3.04
C ILE A 80 -7.68 -3.85 -4.28
N GLU A 81 -8.99 -3.82 -4.10
CA GLU A 81 -9.90 -3.50 -5.19
C GLU A 81 -9.56 -2.08 -5.74
N PRO A 82 -9.32 -1.90 -7.05
CA PRO A 82 -8.80 -0.64 -7.58
C PRO A 82 -9.65 0.59 -7.19
N LYS A 83 -10.98 0.46 -7.23
CA LYS A 83 -11.92 1.52 -6.83
C LYS A 83 -11.91 1.84 -5.33
N SER A 84 -11.24 1.03 -4.51
CA SER A 84 -11.04 1.25 -3.08
C SER A 84 -9.67 1.89 -2.77
N ILE A 85 -8.80 2.01 -3.76
CA ILE A 85 -7.62 2.87 -3.68
C ILE A 85 -8.16 4.30 -3.82
N GLY A 86 -8.23 5.03 -2.71
CA GLY A 86 -8.71 6.42 -2.69
C GLY A 86 -7.78 7.34 -3.48
N VAL A 87 -8.10 7.56 -4.75
CA VAL A 87 -7.33 8.36 -5.71
C VAL A 87 -7.90 9.76 -5.94
N GLY A 88 -9.08 10.07 -5.40
CA GLY A 88 -9.68 11.40 -5.54
C GLY A 88 -10.74 11.71 -4.48
N GLN A 89 -10.95 13.01 -4.23
CA GLN A 89 -11.88 13.50 -3.20
C GLN A 89 -13.34 13.06 -3.44
N TYR A 90 -13.80 13.15 -4.69
CA TYR A 90 -15.19 12.85 -5.08
C TYR A 90 -15.33 11.46 -5.72
N GLN A 91 -14.42 10.54 -5.39
CA GLN A 91 -14.39 9.19 -5.98
C GLN A 91 -15.68 8.40 -5.73
N HIS A 92 -16.37 8.67 -4.63
CA HIS A 92 -17.64 8.02 -4.30
C HIS A 92 -18.85 8.67 -4.97
N ASP A 93 -18.69 9.88 -5.53
CA ASP A 93 -19.77 10.66 -6.13
C ASP A 93 -19.84 10.51 -7.66
N VAL A 94 -18.96 9.69 -8.25
CA VAL A 94 -18.95 9.38 -9.68
C VAL A 94 -19.62 8.04 -9.98
N ASP A 95 -19.88 7.78 -11.25
CA ASP A 95 -20.35 6.48 -11.73
C ASP A 95 -19.33 5.37 -11.38
N GLN A 96 -19.71 4.51 -10.43
CA GLN A 96 -18.84 3.48 -9.87
C GLN A 96 -18.49 2.39 -10.87
N TYR A 97 -19.36 2.13 -11.85
CA TYR A 97 -19.09 1.14 -12.89
C TYR A 97 -18.02 1.66 -13.86
N ARG A 98 -18.17 2.91 -14.32
CA ARG A 98 -17.17 3.56 -15.19
C ARG A 98 -15.84 3.75 -14.48
N LEU A 99 -15.85 4.16 -13.21
CA LEU A 99 -14.65 4.29 -12.39
C LEU A 99 -13.94 2.95 -12.25
N GLY A 100 -14.66 1.89 -11.86
CA GLY A 100 -14.11 0.55 -11.70
C GLY A 100 -13.39 0.06 -12.96
N ARG A 101 -14.07 0.15 -14.12
CA ARG A 101 -13.47 -0.24 -15.41
C ARG A 101 -12.22 0.58 -15.77
N SER A 102 -12.25 1.89 -15.52
CA SER A 102 -11.11 2.76 -15.81
C SER A 102 -9.89 2.41 -14.94
N LEU A 103 -10.11 2.19 -13.64
CA LEU A 103 -9.03 1.85 -12.72
C LEU A 103 -8.50 0.43 -12.95
N GLU A 104 -9.36 -0.52 -13.32
CA GLU A 104 -8.93 -1.86 -13.72
C GLU A 104 -8.01 -1.83 -14.94
N ALA A 105 -8.36 -1.04 -15.96
CA ALA A 105 -7.51 -0.87 -17.15
C ALA A 105 -6.14 -0.27 -16.79
N VAL A 106 -6.10 0.76 -15.93
CA VAL A 106 -4.83 1.34 -15.47
C VAL A 106 -3.98 0.34 -14.70
N VAL A 107 -4.60 -0.51 -13.87
CA VAL A 107 -3.89 -1.56 -13.12
C VAL A 107 -3.33 -2.61 -14.06
N GLU A 108 -4.11 -3.07 -15.04
CA GLU A 108 -3.64 -4.01 -16.07
C GLU A 108 -2.47 -3.42 -16.85
N ASP A 109 -2.60 -2.18 -17.35
CA ASP A 109 -1.52 -1.50 -18.09
C ASP A 109 -0.25 -1.39 -17.25
N ALA A 110 -0.36 -1.03 -15.97
CA ALA A 110 0.78 -0.91 -15.07
C ALA A 110 1.47 -2.25 -14.80
N VAL A 111 0.70 -3.32 -14.57
CA VAL A 111 1.24 -4.67 -14.33
C VAL A 111 1.96 -5.19 -15.57
N ASN A 112 1.34 -5.05 -16.74
CA ASN A 112 1.95 -5.53 -17.99
C ASN A 112 3.17 -4.70 -18.40
N ALA A 113 3.19 -3.39 -18.12
CA ALA A 113 4.34 -2.54 -18.40
C ALA A 113 5.57 -2.86 -17.53
N VAL A 114 5.35 -3.20 -16.25
CA VAL A 114 6.43 -3.56 -15.31
C VAL A 114 6.88 -5.01 -15.51
N GLY A 115 5.96 -5.90 -15.87
CA GLY A 115 6.20 -7.32 -15.95
C GLY A 115 6.15 -8.00 -14.58
N VAL A 116 6.11 -9.33 -14.60
CA VAL A 116 5.90 -10.15 -13.40
C VAL A 116 6.86 -11.35 -13.41
N ASP A 117 7.56 -11.58 -12.30
CA ASP A 117 8.33 -12.82 -12.11
C ASP A 117 7.42 -13.93 -11.61
N LEU A 118 7.17 -14.91 -12.48
CA LEU A 118 6.27 -16.04 -12.23
C LEU A 118 6.60 -16.85 -10.96
N ASN A 119 7.87 -16.86 -10.52
CA ASN A 119 8.29 -17.66 -9.36
C ASN A 119 8.01 -16.96 -8.03
N THR A 120 7.82 -15.65 -8.05
CA THR A 120 7.69 -14.83 -6.84
C THR A 120 6.36 -14.07 -6.79
N ALA A 121 5.65 -13.98 -7.91
CA ALA A 121 4.40 -13.26 -8.01
C ALA A 121 3.28 -13.85 -7.15
N SER A 122 2.54 -12.96 -6.49
CA SER A 122 1.34 -13.32 -5.76
C SER A 122 0.18 -13.60 -6.71
N ALA A 123 -0.80 -14.42 -6.28
CA ALA A 123 -2.01 -14.67 -7.06
C ALA A 123 -2.76 -13.39 -7.47
N PRO A 124 -2.93 -12.36 -6.61
CA PRO A 124 -3.51 -11.09 -7.02
C PRO A 124 -2.75 -10.36 -8.14
N LEU A 125 -1.42 -10.47 -8.18
CA LEU A 125 -0.60 -9.87 -9.23
C LEU A 125 -0.74 -10.63 -10.56
N LEU A 126 -0.69 -11.97 -10.50
CA LEU A 126 -0.86 -12.83 -11.68
C LEU A 126 -2.25 -12.67 -12.32
N ALA A 127 -3.29 -12.43 -11.52
CA ALA A 127 -4.65 -12.18 -12.01
C ALA A 127 -4.81 -10.87 -12.82
N ARG A 128 -3.76 -10.05 -12.91
CA ARG A 128 -3.75 -8.77 -13.64
C ARG A 128 -2.80 -8.78 -14.85
N VAL A 129 -2.14 -9.91 -15.13
CA VAL A 129 -1.35 -10.09 -16.35
C VAL A 129 -2.31 -10.35 -17.51
N SER A 130 -2.04 -9.79 -18.69
CA SER A 130 -2.91 -10.00 -19.86
C SER A 130 -2.97 -11.47 -20.27
N GLY A 131 -4.19 -12.01 -20.35
CA GLY A 131 -4.49 -13.42 -20.67
C GLY A 131 -5.76 -13.89 -19.96
#